data_AF-A0A2A5M6T3-F1
#
_entry.id   AF-A0A2A5M6T3-F1
#
_cell.length_a   1.000
_cell.length_b   1.000
_cell.length_c   1.000
_cell.angle_alpha   90.00
_cell.angle_beta   90.00
_cell.angle_gamma   90.00
#
_symmetry.space_group_name_H-M   'P 1'
#
loop_
_entity.id
_entity.type
_entity.pdbx_description
1 polymer ?
#
loop_
_entity_poly.entity_id
_entity_poly.type
_entity_poly.pdbx_seq_one_letter_code
_entity_poly.pdbx_strand_id
1 'polypeptide(L)'
;LFAIGLGLGFMAIKTSYKPTVIVIFAKMILAPLFFVFCLKIFNLELKNSTIVAIIESAAPTMTLAGAMVMKAKLDSNLAVSAVAFGVLFAFVSMPILIWALL
;
A
#
# COMPACT_ATOMS: atom_id res chain seq x y z
N LEU A 1 1.99 2.35 14.38
CA LEU A 1 2.40 3.51 13.56
C LEU A 1 3.43 4.38 14.27
N PHE A 2 3.19 4.83 15.51
CA PHE A 2 4.12 5.69 16.28
C PHE A 2 5.56 5.14 16.39
N ALA A 3 5.74 3.89 16.82
CA ALA A 3 7.07 3.26 16.93
C ALA A 3 7.81 3.14 15.58
N ILE A 4 7.08 3.01 14.47
CA ILE A 4 7.64 2.95 13.11
C ILE A 4 8.06 4.35 12.67
N GLY A 5 7.27 5.37 13.04
CA GLY A 5 7.61 6.80 12.93
C GLY A 5 8.95 7.13 13.59
N LEU A 6 9.15 6.64 14.82
CA LEU A 6 10.39 6.87 15.58
C LEU A 6 11.62 6.15 14.98
N GLY A 7 11.42 5.01 14.31
CA GLY A 7 12.49 4.23 13.67
C GLY A 7 12.87 4.68 12.26
N LEU A 8 12.18 5.67 11.69
CA LEU A 8 12.41 6.15 10.33
C LEU A 8 13.60 7.12 10.27
N GLY A 9 14.71 6.65 9.69
CA GLY A 9 15.82 7.53 9.32
C GLY A 9 15.50 8.31 8.04
N PHE A 10 15.57 9.65 8.09
CA PHE A 10 15.39 10.52 6.90
C PHE A 10 16.36 10.21 5.75
N MET A 11 17.50 9.60 6.04
CA MET A 11 18.48 9.16 5.04
C MET A 11 18.01 7.94 4.24
N ALA A 12 17.25 7.02 4.86
CA ALA A 12 16.67 5.85 4.20
C ALA A 12 15.64 6.26 3.13
N ILE A 13 14.87 7.32 3.44
CA ILE A 13 13.88 7.94 2.57
C ILE A 13 14.52 8.53 1.31
N LYS A 14 15.60 9.31 1.47
CA LYS A 14 16.25 10.00 0.35
C LYS A 14 16.89 9.03 -0.65
N THR A 15 17.38 7.89 -0.17
CA THR A 15 18.12 6.92 -0.97
C THR A 15 17.19 5.98 -1.75
N SER A 16 16.00 5.69 -1.19
CA SER A 16 15.12 4.62 -1.69
C SER A 16 13.84 5.14 -2.36
N TYR A 17 13.74 6.43 -2.67
CA TYR A 17 12.49 7.03 -3.13
C TYR A 17 11.95 6.42 -4.44
N LYS A 18 12.82 6.16 -5.44
CA LYS A 18 12.41 5.56 -6.72
C LYS A 18 11.78 4.17 -6.53
N PRO A 19 12.46 3.19 -5.90
CA PRO A 19 11.84 1.88 -5.68
C PRO A 19 10.64 1.96 -4.73
N THR A 20 10.63 2.90 -3.79
CA THR A 20 9.47 3.13 -2.89
C THR A 20 8.21 3.52 -3.67
N VAL A 21 8.34 4.43 -4.64
CA VAL A 21 7.21 4.84 -5.50
C VAL A 21 6.66 3.65 -6.29
N ILE A 22 7.54 2.78 -6.81
CA ILE A 22 7.11 1.58 -7.54
C ILE A 22 6.31 0.64 -6.63
N VAL A 23 6.79 0.38 -5.41
CA VAL A 23 6.09 -0.48 -4.44
C VAL A 23 4.73 0.08 -4.08
N ILE A 24 4.64 1.39 -3.81
CA ILE A 24 3.39 2.06 -3.45
C ILE A 24 2.40 2.03 -4.62
N PHE A 25 2.86 2.36 -5.83
CA PHE A 25 2.02 2.32 -7.02
C PHE A 25 1.49 0.91 -7.29
N ALA A 26 2.35 -0.10 -7.20
CA ALA A 26 1.95 -1.49 -7.39
C ALA A 26 0.93 -1.95 -6.33
N LYS A 27 1.16 -1.63 -5.05
CA LYS A 27 0.30 -2.12 -3.97
C LYS A 27 -1.01 -1.34 -3.81
N MET A 28 -0.99 -0.02 -4.00
CA MET A 28 -2.13 0.85 -3.66
C MET A 28 -2.96 1.28 -4.86
N ILE A 29 -2.43 1.14 -6.08
CA ILE A 29 -3.16 1.47 -7.33
C ILE A 29 -3.35 0.21 -8.16
N LEU A 30 -2.28 -0.52 -8.51
CA LEU A 30 -2.44 -1.71 -9.36
C LEU A 30 -3.22 -2.82 -8.68
N ALA A 31 -2.98 -3.10 -7.39
CA ALA A 31 -3.71 -4.16 -6.67
C ALA A 31 -5.23 -3.96 -6.62
N PRO A 32 -5.79 -2.79 -6.22
CA PRO A 32 -7.24 -2.60 -6.25
C PRO A 32 -7.82 -2.56 -7.67
N LEU A 33 -7.10 -2.00 -8.66
CA LEU A 33 -7.55 -2.05 -10.05
C LEU A 33 -7.63 -3.49 -10.56
N PHE A 34 -6.63 -4.31 -10.23
CA PHE A 34 -6.63 -5.73 -10.54
C PHE A 34 -7.78 -6.45 -9.84
N PHE A 35 -8.07 -6.12 -8.58
CA PHE A 35 -9.21 -6.68 -7.86
C PHE A 35 -10.54 -6.34 -8.54
N VAL A 36 -10.77 -5.07 -8.91
CA VAL A 36 -11.96 -4.64 -9.66
C VAL A 36 -12.06 -5.35 -11.02
N PHE A 37 -10.95 -5.51 -11.72
CA PHE A 37 -10.90 -6.27 -12.96
C PHE A 37 -11.34 -7.73 -12.77
N CYS A 38 -10.85 -8.39 -11.71
CA CYS A 38 -11.28 -9.73 -11.35
C CYS A 38 -12.79 -9.78 -11.05
N LEU A 39 -13.32 -8.84 -10.27
CA LEU A 39 -14.76 -8.78 -9.98
C LEU A 39 -15.61 -8.72 -11.25
N LYS A 40 -15.18 -7.94 -12.25
CA LYS A 40 -15.86 -7.84 -13.55
C LYS A 40 -15.81 -9.15 -14.33
N ILE A 41 -14.66 -9.85 -14.35
CA ILE A 41 -14.53 -11.16 -15.02
C ILE A 41 -15.47 -12.18 -14.38
N PHE A 42 -15.54 -12.21 -13.05
CA PHE A 42 -16.36 -13.18 -12.32
C PHE A 42 -17.84 -12.75 -12.17
N ASN A 43 -18.27 -11.64 -12.75
CA ASN A 43 -19.63 -11.08 -12.62
C ASN A 43 -20.10 -10.98 -11.15
N LEU A 44 -19.19 -10.59 -10.25
CA LEU A 44 -19.52 -10.43 -8.84
C LEU A 44 -20.18 -9.07 -8.59
N GLU A 45 -21.33 -9.10 -7.89
CA GLU A 45 -22.08 -7.90 -7.54
C GLU A 45 -21.31 -7.03 -6.52
N LEU A 46 -21.48 -5.71 -6.64
CA LEU A 46 -20.98 -4.73 -5.67
C LEU A 46 -21.86 -4.73 -4.42
N LYS A 47 -21.62 -5.69 -3.53
CA LYS A 47 -22.18 -5.76 -2.18
C LYS A 47 -21.24 -5.08 -1.19
N ASN A 48 -21.73 -4.78 0.01
CA ASN A 48 -20.92 -4.21 1.09
C ASN A 48 -19.63 -5.02 1.35
N SER A 49 -19.69 -6.35 1.23
CA SER A 49 -18.51 -7.22 1.36
C SER A 49 -17.45 -6.96 0.28
N THR A 50 -17.89 -6.82 -0.98
CA THR A 50 -17.04 -6.52 -2.12
C THR A 50 -16.40 -5.13 -2.01
N ILE A 51 -17.17 -4.15 -1.53
CA ILE A 51 -16.71 -2.79 -1.29
C ILE A 51 -15.59 -2.77 -0.23
N VAL A 52 -15.80 -3.46 0.89
CA VAL A 52 -14.75 -3.60 1.93
C VAL A 52 -13.51 -4.27 1.36
N ALA A 53 -13.66 -5.32 0.52
CA ALA A 53 -12.52 -5.98 -0.10
C ALA A 53 -11.72 -5.05 -1.04
N ILE A 54 -12.40 -4.18 -1.80
CA ILE A 54 -11.74 -3.15 -2.62
C ILE A 54 -10.93 -2.19 -1.74
N ILE A 55 -11.52 -1.70 -0.65
CA ILE A 55 -10.85 -0.79 0.30
C ILE A 55 -9.62 -1.45 0.93
N GLU A 56 -9.75 -2.67 1.44
CA GLU A 56 -8.65 -3.44 2.03
C GLU A 56 -7.53 -3.73 1.01
N SER A 57 -7.89 -4.00 -0.25
CA SER A 57 -6.89 -4.23 -1.30
C SER A 57 -6.06 -2.97 -1.61
N ALA A 58 -6.65 -1.78 -1.48
CA ALA A 58 -6.01 -0.50 -1.69
C ALA A 58 -5.28 0.05 -0.43
N ALA A 59 -5.45 -0.60 0.72
CA ALA A 59 -4.82 -0.20 1.97
C ALA A 59 -3.28 -0.16 1.86
N PRO A 60 -2.62 0.75 2.62
CA PRO A 60 -1.18 0.92 2.61
C PRO A 60 -0.44 -0.34 3.08
N THR A 61 0.84 -0.41 2.75
CA THR A 61 1.68 -1.58 3.05
C THR A 61 1.70 -1.90 4.55
N MET A 62 1.41 -3.15 4.89
CA MET A 62 1.40 -3.63 6.27
C MET A 62 2.82 -3.57 6.88
N THR A 63 2.89 -3.15 8.13
CA THR A 63 4.14 -3.03 8.90
C THR A 63 4.85 -4.37 9.09
N LEU A 64 4.08 -5.46 9.20
CA LEU A 64 4.61 -6.83 9.29
C LEU A 64 5.34 -7.27 8.02
N ALA A 65 4.89 -6.84 6.84
CA ALA A 65 5.60 -7.13 5.60
C ALA A 65 7.01 -6.51 5.63
N GLY A 66 7.13 -5.28 6.15
CA GLY A 66 8.43 -4.65 6.38
C GLY A 66 9.32 -5.44 7.33
N ALA A 67 8.77 -5.92 8.46
CA ALA A 67 9.51 -6.75 9.41
C ALA A 67 9.99 -8.08 8.79
N MET A 68 9.19 -8.71 7.93
CA MET A 68 9.57 -9.93 7.22
C MET A 68 10.72 -9.69 6.22
N VAL A 69 10.68 -8.58 5.47
CA VAL A 69 11.74 -8.18 4.54
C VAL A 69 13.06 -7.95 5.29
N MET A 70 13.01 -7.26 6.43
CA MET A 70 14.18 -7.05 7.29
C MET A 70 14.72 -8.37 7.87
N LYS A 71 13.83 -9.26 8.33
CA LYS A 71 14.21 -10.59 8.83
C LYS A 71 14.87 -11.44 7.74
N ALA A 72 14.44 -11.30 6.49
CA ALA A 72 15.03 -11.97 5.33
C ALA A 72 16.36 -11.34 4.85
N LYS A 73 16.88 -10.31 5.54
CA LYS A 73 18.09 -9.56 5.16
C LYS A 73 18.02 -8.91 3.76
N LEU A 74 16.80 -8.56 3.34
CA LEU A 74 16.56 -7.78 2.12
C LEU A 74 16.67 -6.27 2.42
N ASP A 75 16.35 -5.43 1.43
CA ASP A 75 16.47 -3.97 1.54
C ASP A 75 15.53 -3.40 2.61
N SER A 76 16.11 -3.14 3.78
CA SER A 76 15.42 -2.60 4.95
C SER A 76 15.02 -1.13 4.75
N ASN A 77 15.81 -0.37 3.97
CA ASN A 77 15.51 1.04 3.72
C ASN A 77 14.28 1.17 2.81
N LEU A 78 14.19 0.31 1.79
CA LEU A 78 13.00 0.22 0.95
C LEU A 78 11.77 -0.23 1.74
N ALA A 79 11.90 -1.27 2.58
CA ALA A 79 10.80 -1.77 3.40
C ALA A 79 10.21 -0.70 4.32
N VAL A 80 11.07 0.00 5.04
CA VAL A 80 10.70 1.06 5.98
C VAL A 80 10.12 2.27 5.23
N SER A 81 10.72 2.65 4.10
CA SER A 81 10.23 3.75 3.26
C SER A 81 8.86 3.45 2.65
N ALA A 82 8.62 2.23 2.16
CA ALA A 82 7.32 1.83 1.60
C ALA A 82 6.19 1.89 2.63
N VAL A 83 6.44 1.47 3.87
CA VAL A 83 5.45 1.59 4.95
C VAL A 83 5.17 3.06 5.26
N ALA A 84 6.21 3.89 5.42
CA ALA A 84 6.05 5.29 5.78
C ALA A 84 5.33 6.11 4.71
N PHE A 85 5.84 6.05 3.47
CA PHE A 85 5.26 6.77 2.35
C PHE A 85 3.93 6.20 1.90
N GLY A 86 3.70 4.89 2.05
CA GLY A 86 2.40 4.28 1.80
C GLY A 86 1.33 4.86 2.72
N VAL A 87 1.64 5.04 4.01
CA VAL A 87 0.72 5.69 4.96
C VAL A 87 0.45 7.15 4.59
N LEU A 88 1.49 7.92 4.24
CA LEU A 88 1.31 9.31 3.79
C LEU A 88 0.46 9.38 2.51
N PHE A 89 0.73 8.50 1.55
CA PHE A 89 0.00 8.43 0.30
C PHE A 89 -1.46 8.03 0.51
N ALA A 90 -1.75 7.16 1.48
CA ALA A 90 -3.10 6.69 1.80
C ALA A 90 -4.08 7.83 2.12
N PHE A 91 -3.62 8.91 2.75
CA PHE A 91 -4.45 10.07 3.07
C PHE A 91 -5.05 10.73 1.82
N VAL A 92 -4.38 10.62 0.68
CA VAL A 92 -4.83 11.19 -0.59
C VAL A 92 -5.42 10.11 -1.49
N SER A 93 -4.76 8.96 -1.58
CA SER A 93 -5.14 7.91 -2.52
C SER A 93 -6.44 7.20 -2.15
N MET A 94 -6.70 6.99 -0.84
CA MET A 94 -7.89 6.25 -0.41
C MET A 94 -9.18 7.05 -0.64
N PRO A 95 -9.29 8.34 -0.27
CA PRO A 95 -10.47 9.14 -0.60
C PRO A 95 -10.73 9.24 -2.11
N ILE A 96 -9.67 9.41 -2.91
CA ILE A 96 -9.78 9.47 -4.37
C ILE A 96 -10.29 8.13 -4.93
N LEU A 97 -9.79 7.01 -4.43
CA LEU A 97 -10.20 5.68 -4.87
C LEU A 97 -11.67 5.42 -4.55
N ILE A 98 -12.11 5.77 -3.34
CA ILE A 98 -13.52 5.67 -2.95
C ILE A 98 -14.38 6.52 -3.89
N TRP A 99 -14.02 7.78 -4.10
CA TRP A 99 -14.75 8.68 -5.00
C TRP A 99 -14.80 8.20 -6.46
N ALA A 100 -13.75 7.53 -6.94
CA ALA A 100 -13.67 7.07 -8.33
C ALA A 100 -14.37 5.72 -8.59
N LEU A 101 -14.49 4.85 -7.58
CA LEU A 101 -15.00 3.48 -7.72
C LEU A 101 -16.37 3.22 -7.07
N LEU A 102 -16.80 4.08 -6.13
CA LEU A 102 -18.05 3.95 -5.36
C LEU A 102 -18.92 5.20 -5.53
#